data_AF-A0A6G0XWE0-F1
#
_entry.id   AF-A0A6G0XWE0-F1
#
_cell.length_a   1.000
_cell.length_b   1.000
_cell.length_c   1.000
_cell.angle_alpha   90.00
_cell.angle_beta   90.00
_cell.angle_gamma   90.00
#
_symmetry.space_group_name_H-M   'P 1'
#
loop_
_entity.id
_entity.type
_entity.pdbx_description
1 polymer ?
#
loop_
_entity_poly.entity_id
_entity_poly.type
_entity_poly.pdbx_seq_one_letter_code
_entity_poly.pdbx_strand_id
1 'polypeptide(L)'
;MTMDMQVVRANKSFREVTGYSEDALKNKETLLSCLSADTGRARSLVHNAIDSRKTVRTVVQNAIANGRVTSSLSLTLLFDPQGNPECIECVLIPLEEEQQQYDMLKEDVNLDEVSNLV
;
A
#
# COMPACT_ATOMS: atom_id res chain seq x y z
N MET A 1 -12.36 -13.92 15.44
CA MET A 1 -12.92 -14.57 14.24
C MET A 1 -11.80 -14.82 13.25
N THR A 2 -11.69 -16.01 12.70
CA THR A 2 -10.75 -16.33 11.62
C THR A 2 -11.33 -15.76 10.33
N MET A 3 -10.77 -14.64 9.88
CA MET A 3 -11.17 -14.05 8.60
C MET A 3 -10.56 -14.89 7.48
N ASP A 4 -11.39 -15.52 6.66
CA ASP A 4 -10.94 -16.36 5.56
C ASP A 4 -10.93 -15.55 4.27
N MET A 5 -9.83 -14.82 4.05
CA MET A 5 -9.60 -14.07 2.82
C MET A 5 -8.88 -14.93 1.80
N GLN A 6 -9.37 -14.89 0.58
CA GLN A 6 -8.69 -15.43 -0.59
C GLN A 6 -8.63 -14.38 -1.68
N VAL A 7 -7.52 -14.32 -2.41
CA VAL A 7 -7.43 -13.48 -3.61
C VAL A 7 -8.36 -14.04 -4.68
N VAL A 8 -9.27 -13.21 -5.19
CA VAL A 8 -10.12 -13.54 -6.35
C VAL A 8 -9.41 -13.14 -7.63
N ARG A 9 -8.81 -11.94 -7.63
CA ARG A 9 -8.08 -11.39 -8.77
C ARG A 9 -7.06 -10.37 -8.30
N ALA A 10 -5.89 -10.36 -8.92
CA ALA A 10 -4.95 -9.24 -8.87
C ALA A 10 -4.80 -8.63 -10.27
N ASN A 11 -4.77 -7.30 -10.38
CA ASN A 11 -4.46 -6.66 -11.66
C ASN A 11 -2.94 -6.70 -11.92
N LYS A 12 -2.54 -6.32 -13.14
CA LYS A 12 -1.12 -6.32 -13.54
C LYS A 12 -0.27 -5.40 -12.65
N SER A 13 -0.72 -4.17 -12.41
CA SER A 13 0.02 -3.18 -11.62
C SER A 13 0.24 -3.62 -10.16
N PHE A 14 -0.74 -4.26 -9.54
CA PHE A 14 -0.60 -4.80 -8.18
C PHE A 14 0.50 -5.87 -8.14
N ARG A 15 0.52 -6.78 -9.11
CA ARG A 15 1.56 -7.82 -9.20
C ARG A 15 2.95 -7.24 -9.46
N GLU A 16 3.04 -6.22 -10.30
CA GLU A 16 4.30 -5.53 -10.60
C GLU A 16 4.85 -4.79 -9.36
N VAL A 17 4.00 -4.04 -8.66
CA VAL A 17 4.40 -3.29 -7.45
C VAL A 17 4.76 -4.23 -6.30
N THR A 18 3.99 -5.29 -6.10
CA THR A 18 4.24 -6.22 -4.98
C THR A 18 5.31 -7.28 -5.28
N GLY A 19 5.63 -7.49 -6.56
CA GLY A 19 6.53 -8.55 -7.01
C GLY A 19 5.96 -9.96 -6.88
N TYR A 20 4.70 -10.12 -6.50
CA TYR A 20 4.07 -11.44 -6.33
C TYR A 20 3.25 -11.84 -7.54
N SER A 21 3.33 -13.13 -7.89
CA SER A 21 2.40 -13.75 -8.83
C SER A 21 1.02 -13.90 -8.20
N GLU A 22 -0.01 -14.07 -9.02
CA GLU A 22 -1.38 -14.29 -8.55
C GLU A 22 -1.51 -15.59 -7.74
N ASP A 23 -0.74 -16.61 -8.09
CA ASP A 23 -0.67 -17.87 -7.34
C ASP A 23 -0.02 -17.68 -5.96
N ALA A 24 1.03 -16.86 -5.85
CA ALA A 24 1.64 -16.54 -4.55
C ALA A 24 0.64 -15.80 -3.63
N LEU A 25 -0.22 -14.95 -4.20
CA LEU A 25 -1.25 -14.21 -3.46
C LEU A 25 -2.39 -15.09 -2.93
N LYS A 26 -2.49 -16.38 -3.35
CA LYS A 26 -3.40 -17.35 -2.72
C LYS A 26 -2.93 -17.73 -1.30
N ASN A 27 -1.65 -17.52 -0.98
CA ASN A 27 -1.18 -17.64 0.39
C ASN A 27 -1.70 -16.46 1.22
N LYS A 28 -2.45 -16.79 2.27
CA LYS A 28 -3.10 -15.81 3.15
C LYS A 28 -2.13 -14.84 3.82
N GLU A 29 -0.98 -15.32 4.27
CA GLU A 29 0.00 -14.46 4.94
C GLU A 29 0.66 -13.51 3.93
N THR A 30 0.95 -13.98 2.71
CA THR A 30 1.43 -13.13 1.61
C THR A 30 0.40 -12.06 1.24
N LEU A 31 -0.89 -12.43 1.12
CA LEU A 31 -1.95 -11.46 0.82
C LEU A 31 -2.06 -10.40 1.91
N LEU A 32 -2.08 -10.81 3.18
CA LEU A 32 -2.16 -9.88 4.31
C LEU A 32 -0.93 -8.97 4.41
N SER A 33 0.26 -9.50 4.11
CA SER A 33 1.50 -8.72 4.12
C SER A 33 1.51 -7.64 3.04
N CYS A 34 0.87 -7.90 1.89
CA CYS A 34 0.64 -6.89 0.86
C CYS A 34 -0.31 -5.78 1.31
N LEU A 35 -1.22 -6.02 2.26
CA LEU A 35 -2.10 -4.98 2.82
C LEU A 35 -1.43 -4.19 3.95
N SER A 36 -0.62 -4.87 4.77
CA SER A 36 0.25 -4.23 5.75
C SER A 36 1.33 -5.20 6.22
N ALA A 37 2.55 -4.69 6.43
CA ALA A 37 3.65 -5.43 7.04
C ALA A 37 3.31 -5.93 8.46
N ASP A 38 2.39 -5.26 9.16
CA ASP A 38 1.74 -5.79 10.35
C ASP A 38 0.44 -6.50 9.93
N THR A 39 0.47 -7.84 9.88
CA THR A 39 -0.68 -8.64 9.45
C THR A 39 -1.84 -8.58 10.45
N GLY A 40 -1.59 -8.22 11.72
CA GLY A 40 -2.63 -7.94 12.70
C GLY A 40 -3.39 -6.67 12.34
N ARG A 41 -2.65 -5.61 11.97
CA ARG A 41 -3.24 -4.37 11.45
C ARG A 41 -4.04 -4.61 10.17
N ALA A 42 -3.51 -5.41 9.24
CA ALA A 42 -4.23 -5.78 8.01
C ALA A 42 -5.59 -6.42 8.31
N ARG A 43 -5.64 -7.40 9.23
CA ARG A 43 -6.90 -8.05 9.65
C ARG A 43 -7.89 -7.05 10.23
N SER A 44 -7.43 -6.18 11.13
CA SER A 44 -8.29 -5.16 11.74
C SER A 44 -8.86 -4.17 10.71
N LEU A 45 -8.06 -3.74 9.73
CA LEU A 45 -8.52 -2.84 8.67
C LEU A 45 -9.61 -3.47 7.81
N VAL A 46 -9.46 -4.76 7.48
CA VAL A 46 -10.46 -5.48 6.70
C VAL A 46 -11.74 -5.71 7.51
N HIS A 47 -11.63 -6.13 8.78
CA HIS A 47 -12.79 -6.22 9.67
C HIS A 47 -13.52 -4.88 9.78
N ASN A 48 -12.79 -3.77 9.95
CA ASN A 48 -13.39 -2.44 9.98
C ASN A 48 -14.15 -2.11 8.69
N ALA A 49 -13.62 -2.48 7.52
CA ALA A 49 -14.33 -2.26 6.24
C ALA A 49 -15.62 -3.09 6.15
N ILE A 50 -15.58 -4.34 6.64
CA ILE A 50 -16.76 -5.23 6.69
C ILE A 50 -17.82 -4.67 7.65
N ASP A 51 -17.44 -4.43 8.90
CA ASP A 51 -18.35 -4.07 9.98
C ASP A 51 -18.96 -2.68 9.76
N SER A 52 -18.14 -1.71 9.32
CA SER A 52 -18.62 -0.34 9.10
C SER A 52 -19.41 -0.19 7.80
N ARG A 53 -19.27 -1.12 6.84
CA ARG A 53 -19.81 -1.02 5.48
C ARG A 53 -19.43 0.30 4.78
N LYS A 54 -18.31 0.90 5.18
CA LYS A 54 -17.75 2.14 4.62
C LYS A 54 -16.37 1.86 4.06
N THR A 55 -15.94 2.67 3.09
CA THR A 55 -14.55 2.64 2.62
C THR A 55 -13.61 3.05 3.74
N VAL A 56 -12.66 2.17 4.06
CA VAL A 56 -11.55 2.46 4.98
C VAL A 56 -10.38 2.99 4.15
N ARG A 57 -9.83 4.14 4.53
CA ARG A 57 -8.65 4.74 3.89
C ARG A 57 -7.58 5.03 4.93
N THR A 58 -6.34 4.61 4.67
CA THR A 58 -5.22 4.84 5.59
C THR A 58 -3.89 4.72 4.86
N VAL A 59 -2.81 5.18 5.49
CA VAL A 59 -1.44 4.93 5.02
C VAL A 59 -0.88 3.72 5.76
N VAL A 60 -0.31 2.78 5.01
CA VAL A 60 0.29 1.54 5.52
C VAL A 60 1.70 1.40 4.98
N GLN A 61 2.55 0.73 5.74
CA GLN A 61 3.75 0.10 5.18
C GLN A 61 3.36 -1.32 4.78
N ASN A 62 3.58 -1.68 3.52
CA ASN A 62 3.33 -3.00 2.95
C ASN A 62 4.63 -3.81 2.97
N ALA A 63 4.53 -5.13 3.10
CA ALA A 63 5.65 -6.05 2.88
C ALA A 63 5.46 -6.75 1.52
N ILE A 64 6.35 -6.43 0.59
CA ILE A 64 6.36 -6.90 -0.79
C ILE A 64 7.54 -7.87 -1.01
N ALA A 65 7.59 -8.56 -2.14
CA ALA A 65 8.60 -9.59 -2.40
C ALA A 65 10.05 -9.10 -2.21
N ASN A 66 10.31 -7.85 -2.58
CA ASN A 66 11.65 -7.25 -2.58
C ASN A 66 11.88 -6.21 -1.48
N GLY A 67 11.03 -6.16 -0.44
CA GLY A 67 11.22 -5.23 0.68
C GLY A 67 9.91 -4.65 1.22
N ARG A 68 9.92 -3.34 1.47
CA ARG A 68 8.76 -2.62 1.98
C ARG A 68 8.47 -1.41 1.13
N VAL A 69 7.20 -1.06 1.01
CA VAL A 69 6.73 0.14 0.33
C VAL A 69 5.67 0.81 1.20
N THR A 70 5.68 2.13 1.27
CA THR A 70 4.62 2.88 1.93
C THR A 70 3.54 3.18 0.89
N SER A 71 2.29 2.85 1.20
CA SER A 71 1.18 3.09 0.27
C SER A 71 -0.02 3.71 0.97
N SER A 72 -0.78 4.50 0.21
CA SER A 72 -2.17 4.76 0.54
C SER A 72 -3.00 3.52 0.22
N LEU A 73 -3.68 2.98 1.22
CA LEU A 73 -4.57 1.82 1.12
C LEU A 73 -6.02 2.30 1.19
N SER A 74 -6.84 1.85 0.24
CA SER A 74 -8.30 1.91 0.30
C SER A 74 -8.89 0.51 0.28
N LEU A 75 -9.79 0.23 1.22
CA LEU A 75 -10.58 -1.02 1.28
C LEU A 75 -12.06 -0.67 1.17
N THR A 76 -12.73 -1.25 0.18
CA THR A 76 -14.16 -1.04 -0.07
C THR A 76 -14.87 -2.38 -0.10
N LEU A 77 -15.89 -2.56 0.74
CA LEU A 77 -16.78 -3.72 0.67
C LEU A 77 -17.71 -3.58 -0.54
N LEU A 78 -17.70 -4.57 -1.41
CA LEU A 78 -18.60 -4.70 -2.55
C LEU A 78 -19.76 -5.62 -2.18
N PHE A 79 -20.92 -5.33 -2.76
CA PHE A 79 -22.16 -6.05 -2.49
C PHE A 79 -22.71 -6.65 -3.78
N ASP A 80 -23.33 -7.82 -3.66
CA ASP A 80 -24.11 -8.42 -4.74
C ASP A 80 -25.38 -7.59 -5.04
N PRO A 81 -26.11 -7.88 -6.13
CA PRO A 81 -27.36 -7.19 -6.45
C PRO A 81 -28.46 -7.29 -5.37
N GLN A 82 -28.35 -8.24 -4.45
CA GLN A 82 -29.27 -8.45 -3.33
C GLN A 82 -28.85 -7.65 -2.08
N GLY A 83 -27.71 -6.96 -2.11
CA GLY A 83 -27.17 -6.17 -1.01
C GLY A 83 -26.37 -6.98 0.02
N ASN A 84 -26.00 -8.22 -0.28
CA ASN A 84 -25.13 -9.02 0.58
C ASN A 84 -23.65 -8.73 0.29
N PRO A 85 -22.78 -8.72 1.31
CA PRO A 85 -21.34 -8.62 1.10
C PRO A 85 -20.82 -9.72 0.17
N GLU A 86 -20.15 -9.34 -0.91
CA GLU A 86 -19.62 -10.28 -1.93
C GLU A 86 -18.09 -10.37 -1.84
N CYS A 87 -17.40 -9.22 -1.93
CA CYS A 87 -15.94 -9.18 -1.89
C CYS A 87 -15.43 -7.84 -1.37
N ILE A 88 -14.12 -7.72 -1.19
CA ILE A 88 -13.48 -6.46 -0.81
C ILE A 88 -12.55 -6.05 -1.94
N GLU A 89 -12.80 -4.85 -2.47
CA GLU A 89 -11.87 -4.20 -3.36
C GLU A 89 -10.75 -3.56 -2.55
N CYS A 90 -9.51 -3.84 -2.94
CA CYS A 90 -8.32 -3.25 -2.37
C CYS A 90 -7.59 -2.43 -3.43
N VAL A 91 -7.31 -1.17 -3.10
CA VAL A 91 -6.47 -0.29 -3.92
C VAL A 91 -5.27 0.15 -3.10
N LEU A 92 -4.07 -0.11 -3.64
CA LEU A 92 -2.80 0.35 -3.11
C LEU A 92 -2.21 1.36 -4.08
N ILE A 93 -1.88 2.53 -3.56
CA ILE A 93 -1.16 3.58 -4.29
C ILE A 93 0.16 3.81 -3.55
N PRO A 94 1.29 3.31 -4.08
CA PRO A 94 2.60 3.62 -3.53
C PRO A 94 2.78 5.12 -3.38
N LEU A 95 3.26 5.54 -2.23
CA LEU A 95 3.68 6.92 -2.00
C LEU A 95 5.15 6.99 -2.39
N GLU A 96 5.52 7.95 -3.24
CA GLU A 96 6.91 8.24 -3.53
C GLU A 96 7.61 8.67 -2.24
N GLU A 97 8.79 8.11 -1.96
CA GLU A 97 9.68 8.71 -0.98
C GLU A 97 10.17 10.01 -1.62
N GLU A 98 9.79 11.17 -1.07
CA GLU A 98 10.37 12.46 -1.43
C GLU A 98 11.87 12.45 -1.09
N GLN A 99 12.67 11.90 -1.99
CA GLN A 99 14.12 11.90 -1.89
C GLN A 99 14.69 12.64 -3.10
N GLN A 100 14.33 13.93 -3.29
CA GLN A 100 15.07 14.81 -4.20
C GLN A 100 14.82 16.33 -4.09
N GLN A 101 14.22 16.86 -3.02
CA GLN A 101 14.20 18.32 -2.80
C GLN A 101 15.43 18.86 -2.03
N TYR A 102 16.29 17.96 -1.52
CA TYR A 102 17.52 18.34 -0.81
C TYR A 102 18.78 18.39 -1.69
N ASP A 103 18.75 17.84 -2.91
CA ASP A 103 19.91 17.91 -3.82
C ASP A 103 19.95 19.24 -4.60
N MET A 104 18.79 19.84 -4.90
CA MET A 104 18.74 21.17 -5.53
C MET A 104 19.23 22.31 -4.63
N LEU A 105 19.22 22.13 -3.31
CA LEU A 105 19.74 23.14 -2.37
C LEU A 105 21.26 23.03 -2.13
N LYS A 106 21.90 21.96 -2.60
CA LYS A 106 23.36 21.78 -2.48
C LYS A 106 24.13 22.22 -3.71
N GLU A 107 23.50 22.24 -4.89
CA GLU A 107 24.15 22.76 -6.11
C GLU A 107 24.20 24.29 -6.16
N ASP A 108 23.29 24.99 -5.49
CA ASP A 108 23.25 26.47 -5.46
C ASP A 108 24.16 27.11 -4.38
N VAL A 109 24.92 26.32 -3.62
CA VAL A 109 25.90 26.82 -2.64
C VAL A 109 27.29 26.36 -2.99
N ASN A 110 27.76 26.71 -4.20
CA ASN A 110 29.18 26.76 -4.49
C ASN A 110 29.73 28.11 -3.98
N LEU A 111 30.11 28.14 -2.70
CA LEU A 111 30.59 29.33 -1.97
C LEU A 111 32.04 29.73 -2.34
N ASP A 112 32.48 29.46 -3.56
CA ASP A 112 33.83 29.82 -4.03
C ASP A 112 33.93 31.23 -4.66
N GLU A 113 32.86 32.02 -4.65
CA GLU A 113 32.87 33.41 -5.17
C GLU A 113 32.62 34.51 -4.11
N VAL A 114 33.03 34.30 -2.85
CA VAL A 114 33.21 35.43 -1.90
C VAL A 114 34.68 35.59 -1.54
N SER A 115 35.53 35.59 -2.55
CA SER A 115 36.89 36.14 -2.49
C SER A 115 37.04 37.15 -3.61
N ASN A 116 36.52 38.37 -3.39
CA ASN A 116 37.04 39.63 -3.91
C ASN A 116 36.02 40.76 -3.63
N LEU A 117 36.08 41.31 -2.43
CA LEU A 117 35.74 42.71 -2.18
C LEU A 117 36.59 43.16 -0.98
N VAL A 118 37.73 43.75 -1.34
CA VAL A 118 38.48 44.71 -0.53
C VAL A 118 37.61 45.93 -0.29
#